data_AF-A0A8D0IKI1-F1
#
_entry.id   AF-A0A8D0IKI1-F1
#
_cell.length_a   1.000
_cell.length_b   1.000
_cell.length_c   1.000
_cell.angle_alpha   90.00
_cell.angle_beta   90.00
_cell.angle_gamma   90.00
#
_symmetry.space_group_name_H-M   'P 1'
#
loop_
_entity.id
_entity.type
_entity.pdbx_description
1 polymer ?
#
loop_
_entity_poly.entity_id
_entity_poly.type
_entity_poly.pdbx_seq_one_letter_code
_entity_poly.pdbx_strand_id
1 'polypeptide(L)'
;MGGWHPAREWLGFNQRATGSHSRSLAEGCTPGSAPLGRRGLLRGFSALPGRGIIIAVTSEILLQCQHKMGNGTWCAWELEHGDRAPRRWRTAVMSAHLQWMVVRNCSSFLIKRNKQTYSTEPNNLKARNSFRYNGLIHHKTVGVEPAADGKGVVVVMKRRSGQRKPATSYVRTTINKNARATLSSIRHMIRKNKYRPDLRMAAIRRASAILRSQKPVMVKRKRTRPTKSA
;
A
#
# COMPACT_ATOMS: atom_id res chain seq x y z
N MET A 1 10.83 39.36 56.73
CA MET A 1 12.25 39.73 56.68
C MET A 1 12.93 38.92 55.59
N GLY A 2 13.57 39.60 54.62
CA GLY A 2 14.52 39.09 53.61
C GLY A 2 13.96 38.07 52.60
N GLY A 3 14.06 38.23 51.28
CA GLY A 3 14.80 39.18 50.46
C GLY A 3 14.84 38.59 49.04
N TRP A 4 14.52 39.40 48.04
CA TRP A 4 14.79 39.13 46.63
C TRP A 4 16.30 39.23 46.38
N HIS A 5 16.88 38.40 45.51
CA HIS A 5 17.32 38.81 44.16
C HIS A 5 18.02 37.67 43.38
N PRO A 6 17.89 37.67 42.03
CA PRO A 6 18.52 36.75 41.08
C PRO A 6 19.85 37.32 40.54
N ALA A 7 20.66 36.51 39.83
CA ALA A 7 21.38 36.91 38.61
C ALA A 7 22.44 35.88 38.14
N ARG A 8 22.71 35.99 36.83
CA ARG A 8 23.96 35.73 36.07
C ARG A 8 23.97 34.51 35.14
N GLU A 9 23.57 34.81 33.91
CA GLU A 9 24.26 34.46 32.66
C GLU A 9 25.78 34.32 32.80
N TRP A 10 26.36 33.35 32.10
CA TRP A 10 27.58 33.46 31.26
C TRP A 10 27.43 32.38 30.16
N LEU A 11 27.27 32.78 28.89
CA LEU A 11 28.30 32.73 27.82
C LEU A 11 28.93 31.34 27.70
N GLY A 12 28.75 30.57 26.63
CA GLY A 12 29.01 30.92 25.24
C GLY A 12 30.14 30.00 24.74
N PHE A 13 29.80 28.98 23.95
CA PHE A 13 30.81 28.24 23.18
C PHE A 13 30.31 28.10 21.74
N ASN A 14 30.77 29.04 20.93
CA ASN A 14 30.68 29.05 19.48
C ASN A 14 32.07 28.71 18.94
N GLN A 15 32.15 27.79 17.97
CA GLN A 15 33.17 27.63 16.92
C GLN A 15 33.05 26.20 16.33
N ARG A 16 33.21 25.92 15.04
CA ARG A 16 33.45 26.70 13.84
C ARG A 16 33.17 25.78 12.65
N ALA A 17 32.72 26.37 11.56
CA ALA A 17 32.55 25.75 10.26
C ALA A 17 33.87 25.28 9.63
N THR A 18 33.81 24.19 8.86
CA THR A 18 34.63 24.00 7.67
C THR A 18 33.70 23.59 6.54
N GLY A 19 33.45 24.52 5.62
CA GLY A 19 32.86 24.21 4.33
C GLY A 19 33.95 23.81 3.35
N SER A 20 33.60 22.98 2.38
CA SER A 20 34.29 22.90 1.09
C SER A 20 33.24 22.84 0.00
N HIS A 21 33.08 23.99 -0.65
CA HIS A 21 32.44 24.12 -1.95
C HIS A 21 33.28 23.41 -3.01
N SER A 22 32.63 22.73 -3.95
CA SER A 22 33.12 22.61 -5.32
C SER A 22 31.94 22.77 -6.27
N ARG A 23 32.05 23.82 -7.09
CA ARG A 23 31.11 24.23 -8.13
C ARG A 23 31.24 23.37 -9.38
N SER A 24 30.13 23.31 -10.10
CA SER A 24 29.97 23.33 -11.57
C SER A 24 30.78 22.35 -12.43
N LEU A 25 30.09 21.62 -13.28
CA LEU A 25 30.09 21.90 -14.73
C LEU A 25 28.79 21.37 -15.34
N ALA A 26 28.19 22.20 -16.18
CA ALA A 26 27.03 21.92 -17.00
C ALA A 26 27.49 21.99 -18.46
N GLU A 27 27.43 20.88 -19.19
CA GLU A 27 27.47 20.76 -20.65
C GLU A 27 26.76 19.42 -20.93
N GLY A 28 25.74 19.24 -21.78
CA GLY A 28 25.53 19.77 -23.12
C GLY A 28 25.65 18.60 -24.12
N CYS A 29 24.77 18.56 -25.13
CA CYS A 29 24.82 17.73 -26.35
C CYS A 29 24.05 16.39 -26.40
N THR A 30 22.77 16.47 -26.76
CA THR A 30 22.17 15.65 -27.84
C THR A 30 22.48 16.29 -29.20
N PRO A 31 22.84 15.54 -30.25
CA PRO A 31 21.89 15.13 -31.32
C PRO A 31 22.17 13.69 -31.81
N GLY A 32 21.24 12.86 -32.31
CA GLY A 32 20.29 13.03 -33.41
C GLY A 32 20.71 12.13 -34.58
N SER A 33 19.92 11.11 -34.95
CA SER A 33 19.86 10.58 -36.33
C SER A 33 18.63 9.69 -36.55
N ALA A 34 18.05 9.87 -37.74
CA ALA A 34 16.71 9.55 -38.22
C ALA A 34 16.48 8.08 -38.67
N PRO A 35 15.22 7.71 -38.97
CA PRO A 35 14.87 6.43 -39.58
C PRO A 35 14.95 6.49 -41.12
N LEU A 36 15.52 5.46 -41.73
CA LEU A 36 15.37 5.12 -43.15
C LEU A 36 14.25 4.07 -43.23
N GLY A 37 13.28 4.05 -44.14
CA GLY A 37 13.05 4.79 -45.38
C GLY A 37 12.03 3.96 -46.16
N ARG A 38 10.95 4.60 -46.62
CA ARG A 38 9.85 4.02 -47.41
C ARG A 38 10.32 3.59 -48.80
N ARG A 39 9.74 2.50 -49.32
CA ARG A 39 9.24 2.33 -50.71
C ARG A 39 8.01 1.41 -50.57
N GLY A 40 6.77 1.74 -50.93
CA GLY A 40 6.30 2.60 -52.00
C GLY A 40 5.87 1.72 -53.17
N LEU A 41 4.58 1.35 -53.24
CA LEU A 41 3.82 1.38 -54.49
C LEU A 41 2.31 1.29 -54.25
N LEU A 42 1.64 2.41 -54.51
CA LEU A 42 0.22 2.51 -54.80
C LEU A 42 0.00 2.17 -56.28
N ARG A 43 -0.98 1.32 -56.58
CA ARG A 43 -1.91 1.35 -57.74
C ARG A 43 -3.09 0.46 -57.30
N GLY A 44 -4.37 0.74 -57.47
CA GLY A 44 -5.13 1.76 -58.20
C GLY A 44 -6.54 1.16 -58.40
N PHE A 45 -7.57 2.00 -58.26
CA PHE A 45 -8.95 1.98 -58.80
C PHE A 45 -9.42 0.71 -59.57
N SER A 46 -10.64 0.19 -59.43
CA SER A 46 -11.91 0.87 -59.75
C SER A 46 -13.17 0.09 -59.32
N ALA A 47 -14.31 0.76 -59.45
CA ALA A 47 -15.65 0.54 -58.89
C ALA A 47 -16.58 -0.53 -59.54
N LEU A 48 -17.45 -1.11 -58.68
CA LEU A 48 -18.91 -1.38 -58.80
C LEU A 48 -19.46 -2.27 -59.97
N PRO A 49 -20.78 -2.58 -60.05
CA PRO A 49 -21.53 -3.58 -59.26
C PRO A 49 -22.43 -4.51 -60.14
N GLY A 50 -23.07 -5.54 -59.56
CA GLY A 50 -24.36 -6.05 -60.07
C GLY A 50 -24.45 -7.53 -60.51
N ARG A 51 -25.23 -8.29 -59.73
CA ARG A 51 -26.15 -9.41 -60.05
C ARG A 51 -25.77 -10.44 -61.14
N GLY A 52 -25.67 -11.69 -60.71
CA GLY A 52 -25.81 -12.88 -61.57
C GLY A 52 -25.80 -14.17 -60.74
N ILE A 53 -26.99 -14.71 -60.43
CA ILE A 53 -27.22 -16.05 -59.87
C ILE A 53 -27.23 -17.03 -61.05
N ILE A 54 -26.42 -18.12 -61.06
CA ILE A 54 -26.79 -19.46 -61.58
C ILE A 54 -25.97 -20.57 -60.85
N ILE A 55 -26.66 -21.27 -59.94
CA ILE A 55 -26.86 -22.75 -59.80
C ILE A 55 -25.67 -23.75 -59.80
N ALA A 56 -25.37 -24.23 -58.59
CA ALA A 56 -25.30 -25.63 -58.08
C ALA A 56 -24.12 -26.60 -58.37
N VAL A 57 -24.04 -27.56 -57.42
CA VAL A 57 -23.36 -28.87 -57.40
C VAL A 57 -21.90 -28.76 -56.86
N THR A 58 -21.47 -29.27 -55.69
CA THR A 58 -21.83 -30.43 -54.85
C THR A 58 -21.18 -30.31 -53.44
N SER A 59 -21.87 -30.80 -52.40
CA SER A 59 -21.40 -31.35 -51.09
C SER A 59 -20.11 -30.78 -50.44
N GLU A 60 -20.11 -30.19 -49.25
CA GLU A 60 -20.59 -30.76 -47.98
C GLU A 60 -21.25 -29.69 -47.10
N ILE A 61 -22.49 -30.00 -46.72
CA ILE A 61 -23.27 -29.29 -45.72
C ILE A 61 -22.84 -29.78 -44.34
N LEU A 62 -22.56 -28.81 -43.47
CA LEU A 62 -22.66 -28.91 -42.01
C LEU A 62 -23.91 -29.71 -41.61
N LEU A 63 -23.74 -30.98 -41.24
CA LEU A 63 -24.73 -31.67 -40.41
C LEU A 63 -24.35 -31.52 -38.94
N GLN A 64 -24.84 -30.44 -38.34
CA GLN A 64 -25.22 -30.46 -36.94
C GLN A 64 -26.39 -31.43 -36.77
N CYS A 65 -26.12 -32.61 -36.22
CA CYS A 65 -27.16 -33.51 -35.76
C CYS A 65 -27.72 -32.97 -34.44
N GLN A 66 -28.72 -32.08 -34.51
CA GLN A 66 -29.58 -31.74 -33.37
C GLN A 66 -30.75 -32.74 -33.34
N HIS A 67 -30.71 -33.70 -32.43
CA HIS A 67 -31.91 -34.44 -32.06
C HIS A 67 -32.67 -33.65 -31.00
N LYS A 68 -33.89 -33.21 -31.34
CA LYS A 68 -34.77 -32.44 -30.48
C LYS A 68 -35.55 -33.41 -29.57
N MET A 69 -35.18 -33.51 -28.30
CA MET A 69 -36.05 -34.13 -27.29
C MET A 69 -37.27 -33.22 -27.05
N GLY A 70 -38.47 -33.80 -27.03
CA GLY A 70 -39.78 -33.11 -27.07
C GLY A 70 -40.16 -32.26 -25.86
N ASN A 71 -39.20 -31.77 -25.07
CA ASN A 71 -39.44 -31.02 -23.83
C ASN A 71 -38.41 -29.90 -23.57
N GLY A 72 -37.85 -29.31 -24.63
CA GLY A 72 -37.25 -27.96 -24.58
C GLY A 72 -36.01 -27.79 -23.69
N THR A 73 -35.32 -28.86 -23.30
CA THR A 73 -34.07 -28.78 -22.52
C THR A 73 -32.89 -29.30 -23.34
N TRP A 74 -31.83 -28.50 -23.39
CA TRP A 74 -30.56 -28.88 -24.00
C TRP A 74 -29.76 -29.72 -22.99
N CYS A 75 -29.41 -30.96 -23.33
CA CYS A 75 -28.42 -31.72 -22.55
C CYS A 75 -27.03 -31.18 -22.89
N ALA A 76 -26.47 -30.37 -21.99
CA ALA A 76 -25.04 -30.10 -21.97
C ALA A 76 -24.34 -31.39 -21.55
N TRP A 77 -23.47 -31.93 -22.41
CA TRP A 77 -22.47 -32.89 -22.00
C TRP A 77 -21.46 -32.14 -21.11
N GLU A 78 -21.65 -32.26 -19.80
CA GLU A 78 -20.68 -31.87 -18.80
C GLU A 78 -19.55 -32.90 -18.83
N LEU A 79 -18.53 -32.63 -19.64
CA LEU A 79 -17.22 -33.28 -19.51
C LEU A 79 -16.66 -32.89 -18.14
N GLU A 80 -16.82 -33.79 -17.17
CA GLU A 80 -16.13 -33.76 -15.88
C GLU A 80 -14.61 -33.79 -16.11
N HIS A 81 -14.03 -32.62 -16.37
CA HIS A 81 -12.61 -32.41 -16.18
C HIS A 81 -12.39 -32.24 -14.67
N GLY A 82 -12.10 -33.38 -14.03
CA GLY A 82 -11.50 -33.43 -12.71
C GLY A 82 -10.09 -32.85 -12.70
N ASP A 83 -9.93 -31.57 -13.05
CA ASP A 83 -8.71 -30.80 -12.84
C ASP A 83 -8.59 -30.43 -11.36
N ARG A 84 -8.44 -31.45 -10.51
CA ARG A 84 -7.88 -31.25 -9.18
C ARG A 84 -6.38 -31.02 -9.38
N ALA A 85 -6.04 -29.78 -9.77
CA ALA A 85 -4.68 -29.29 -9.85
C ALA A 85 -3.89 -29.80 -8.62
N PRO A 86 -2.68 -30.36 -8.83
CA PRO A 86 -1.92 -30.96 -7.75
C PRO A 86 -1.80 -29.94 -6.63
N ARG A 87 -2.15 -30.35 -5.40
CA ARG A 87 -2.02 -29.53 -4.19
C ARG A 87 -0.56 -29.12 -4.12
N ARG A 88 -0.25 -27.95 -4.67
CA ARG A 88 1.06 -27.31 -4.69
C ARG A 88 1.68 -27.53 -3.32
N TRP A 89 2.80 -28.25 -3.28
CA TRP A 89 3.57 -28.50 -2.07
C TRP A 89 3.59 -27.22 -1.25
N ARG A 90 2.84 -27.24 -0.15
CA ARG A 90 2.67 -26.07 0.70
C ARG A 90 4.00 -25.96 1.43
N THR A 91 4.96 -25.23 0.84
CA THR A 91 6.23 -24.91 1.49
C THR A 91 5.93 -24.52 2.91
N ALA A 92 6.39 -25.31 3.88
CA ALA A 92 6.08 -25.14 5.29
C ALA A 92 6.46 -23.72 5.70
N VAL A 93 5.47 -22.86 5.92
CA VAL A 93 5.71 -21.53 6.46
C VAL A 93 5.67 -21.71 7.97
N MET A 94 6.73 -21.27 8.65
CA MET A 94 6.82 -21.29 10.11
C MET A 94 5.55 -20.68 10.71
N SER A 95 4.93 -21.35 11.69
CA SER A 95 3.70 -20.86 12.31
C SER A 95 3.95 -19.56 13.07
N ALA A 96 2.95 -18.67 13.09
CA ALA A 96 3.06 -17.40 13.80
C ALA A 96 3.29 -17.59 15.32
N HIS A 97 2.72 -18.65 15.91
CA HIS A 97 2.90 -18.98 17.32
C HIS A 97 4.32 -19.41 17.64
N LEU A 98 4.93 -20.24 16.79
CA LEU A 98 6.32 -20.64 16.97
C LEU A 98 7.26 -19.43 16.90
N GLN A 99 7.09 -18.60 15.86
CA GLN A 99 7.87 -17.36 15.73
C GLN A 99 7.68 -16.44 16.93
N TRP A 100 6.46 -16.36 17.47
CA TRP A 100 6.18 -15.57 18.67
C TRP A 100 6.90 -16.09 19.91
N MET A 101 6.96 -17.41 20.11
CA MET A 101 7.69 -18.01 21.24
C MET A 101 9.17 -17.65 21.22
N VAL A 102 9.76 -17.51 20.03
CA VAL A 102 11.13 -17.01 19.86
C VAL A 102 11.19 -15.50 20.12
N VAL A 103 10.41 -14.69 19.40
CA VAL A 103 10.58 -13.23 19.35
C VAL A 103 10.09 -12.50 20.61
N ARG A 104 9.19 -13.09 21.41
CA ARG A 104 8.49 -12.41 22.52
C ARG A 104 9.42 -11.77 23.57
N ASN A 105 10.61 -12.32 23.78
CA ASN A 105 11.52 -11.91 24.85
C ASN A 105 12.92 -11.44 24.40
N CYS A 106 13.33 -11.72 23.16
CA CYS A 106 14.70 -11.45 22.68
C CYS A 106 14.76 -10.69 21.33
N SER A 107 13.70 -9.97 20.95
CA SER A 107 13.71 -9.14 19.74
C SER A 107 14.53 -7.86 19.90
N SER A 108 15.22 -7.43 18.84
CA SER A 108 15.87 -6.10 18.79
C SER A 108 14.89 -4.93 18.86
N PHE A 109 13.63 -5.13 18.48
CA PHE A 109 12.57 -4.11 18.57
C PHE A 109 11.99 -3.97 19.99
N LEU A 110 12.32 -4.89 20.89
CA LEU A 110 11.75 -4.95 22.23
C LEU A 110 12.37 -3.90 23.13
N ILE A 111 11.54 -3.04 23.72
CA ILE A 111 11.97 -2.05 24.70
C ILE A 111 11.23 -2.29 26.02
N LYS A 112 11.99 -2.52 27.08
CA LYS A 112 11.48 -2.67 28.46
C LYS A 112 11.96 -1.49 29.29
N ARG A 113 11.05 -0.67 29.78
CA ARG A 113 11.34 0.50 30.65
C ARG A 113 10.14 0.83 31.51
N ASN A 114 10.37 1.36 32.71
CA ASN A 114 9.31 1.86 33.61
C ASN A 114 8.16 0.84 33.85
N LYS A 115 8.52 -0.45 34.07
CA LYS A 115 7.56 -1.57 34.22
C LYS A 115 6.61 -1.77 33.02
N GLN A 116 6.93 -1.20 31.86
CA GLN A 116 6.16 -1.29 30.62
C GLN A 116 7.00 -1.92 29.52
N THR A 117 6.34 -2.64 28.61
CA THR A 117 6.99 -3.34 27.49
C THR A 117 6.40 -2.88 26.16
N TYR A 118 7.26 -2.38 25.29
CA TYR A 118 6.93 -1.83 23.98
C TYR A 118 7.64 -2.60 22.88
N SER A 119 7.15 -2.46 21.65
CA SER A 119 7.89 -2.88 20.47
C SER A 119 7.91 -1.77 19.42
N THR A 120 9.08 -1.52 18.84
CA THR A 120 9.34 -0.49 17.83
C THR A 120 9.29 -0.99 16.39
N GLU A 121 8.86 -2.24 16.20
CA GLU A 121 8.75 -2.85 14.87
C GLU A 121 7.81 -2.08 13.93
N PRO A 122 8.10 -2.05 12.61
CA PRO A 122 7.18 -1.50 11.63
C PRO A 122 5.89 -2.32 11.60
N ASN A 123 4.78 -1.69 11.23
CA ASN A 123 3.44 -2.30 11.18
C ASN A 123 2.85 -2.75 12.54
N ASN A 124 3.38 -2.29 13.68
CA ASN A 124 2.70 -2.43 14.98
C ASN A 124 1.81 -1.22 15.27
N LEU A 125 0.49 -1.42 15.23
CA LEU A 125 -0.48 -0.34 15.36
C LEU A 125 -0.51 0.31 16.76
N LYS A 126 -0.19 -0.43 17.82
CA LYS A 126 -0.25 0.08 19.21
C LYS A 126 1.12 0.25 19.86
N ALA A 127 2.20 -0.10 19.17
CA ALA A 127 3.58 -0.13 19.68
C ALA A 127 3.76 -0.98 20.97
N ARG A 128 2.83 -1.90 21.27
CA ARG A 128 2.89 -2.79 22.43
C ARG A 128 3.46 -4.13 22.01
N ASN A 129 4.29 -4.74 22.87
CA ASN A 129 4.72 -6.11 22.65
C ASN A 129 3.55 -7.07 22.94
N SER A 130 2.86 -7.52 21.90
CA SER A 130 1.82 -8.53 22.01
C SER A 130 1.68 -9.32 20.73
N PHE A 131 1.28 -10.59 20.87
CA PHE A 131 1.07 -11.47 19.73
C PHE A 131 0.14 -10.86 18.68
N ARG A 132 -0.99 -10.26 19.11
CA ARG A 132 -2.02 -9.73 18.20
C ARG A 132 -1.54 -8.56 17.34
N TYR A 133 -0.72 -7.67 17.90
CA TYR A 133 -0.33 -6.42 17.23
C TYR A 133 1.01 -6.50 16.52
N ASN A 134 1.72 -7.63 16.61
CA ASN A 134 3.00 -7.80 15.97
C ASN A 134 2.89 -7.76 14.43
N GLY A 135 3.77 -6.97 13.79
CA GLY A 135 3.76 -6.73 12.34
C GLY A 135 4.64 -7.65 11.51
N LEU A 136 5.41 -8.54 12.14
CA LEU A 136 6.43 -9.37 11.49
C LEU A 136 5.94 -10.82 11.34
N ILE A 137 5.41 -11.39 12.42
CA ILE A 137 5.09 -12.82 12.54
C ILE A 137 3.84 -13.25 11.75
N HIS A 138 2.88 -12.34 11.54
CA HIS A 138 1.61 -12.68 10.92
C HIS A 138 1.69 -12.67 9.40
N HIS A 139 0.92 -13.54 8.75
CA HIS A 139 0.78 -13.55 7.29
C HIS A 139 0.04 -12.32 6.76
N LYS A 140 -0.92 -11.83 7.55
CA LYS A 140 -1.72 -10.65 7.26
C LYS A 140 -1.40 -9.58 8.29
N THR A 141 -0.95 -8.41 7.83
CA THR A 141 -0.63 -7.28 8.69
C THR A 141 -1.17 -6.00 8.09
N VAL A 142 -1.50 -5.06 8.98
CA VAL A 142 -1.98 -3.74 8.61
C VAL A 142 -1.15 -2.74 9.39
N GLY A 143 -0.34 -1.97 8.66
CA GLY A 143 0.38 -0.81 9.16
C GLY A 143 -0.33 0.48 8.77
N VAL A 144 -0.14 1.50 9.60
CA VAL A 144 -0.60 2.86 9.32
C VAL A 144 0.54 3.80 9.70
N GLU A 145 1.08 4.49 8.70
CA GLU A 145 2.26 5.34 8.79
C GLU A 145 1.92 6.75 8.27
N PRO A 146 2.61 7.79 8.74
CA PRO A 146 2.54 9.10 8.09
C PRO A 146 3.09 9.02 6.66
N ALA A 147 2.51 9.79 5.74
CA ALA A 147 3.09 9.96 4.41
C ALA A 147 4.42 10.73 4.49
N ALA A 148 5.33 10.44 3.56
CA ALA A 148 6.64 11.11 3.48
C ALA A 148 6.49 12.62 3.28
N ASP A 149 5.47 13.04 2.55
CA ASP A 149 5.18 14.45 2.21
C ASP A 149 4.61 15.26 3.40
N GLY A 150 4.49 14.65 4.59
CA GLY A 150 3.91 15.26 5.78
C GLY A 150 2.39 15.42 5.73
N LYS A 151 1.74 15.09 4.61
CA LYS A 151 0.29 15.19 4.41
C LYS A 151 -0.33 13.85 4.07
N GLY A 152 -1.34 13.44 4.84
CA GLY A 152 -2.07 12.21 4.59
C GLY A 152 -1.42 10.98 5.24
N VAL A 153 -1.99 9.82 4.96
CA VAL A 153 -1.68 8.58 5.69
C VAL A 153 -1.34 7.48 4.69
N VAL A 154 -0.30 6.70 4.97
CA VAL A 154 0.06 5.51 4.20
C VAL A 154 -0.44 4.28 4.94
N VAL A 155 -1.24 3.48 4.26
CA VAL A 155 -1.67 2.17 4.75
C VAL A 155 -0.79 1.12 4.14
N VAL A 156 -0.17 0.30 4.99
CA VAL A 156 0.72 -0.78 4.58
C VAL A 156 0.00 -2.10 4.81
N MET A 157 -0.15 -2.90 3.76
CA MET A 157 -0.76 -4.22 3.83
C MET A 157 0.18 -5.28 3.28
N LYS A 158 0.24 -6.43 3.95
CA LYS A 158 1.09 -7.56 3.50
C LYS A 158 0.39 -8.36 2.39
N ARG A 159 1.10 -8.67 1.32
CA ARG A 159 0.62 -9.55 0.25
C ARG A 159 0.47 -10.97 0.78
N ARG A 160 -0.49 -11.72 0.25
CA ARG A 160 -0.64 -13.15 0.57
C ARG A 160 0.54 -13.96 0.00
N SER A 161 0.96 -13.64 -1.22
CA SER A 161 2.13 -14.20 -1.88
C SER A 161 3.43 -13.51 -1.42
N GLY A 162 4.57 -14.15 -1.64
CA GLY A 162 5.87 -13.52 -1.37
C GLY A 162 6.22 -13.35 0.10
N GLN A 163 5.69 -14.19 1.00
CA GLN A 163 5.96 -14.08 2.45
C GLN A 163 7.45 -14.14 2.82
N ARG A 164 8.26 -14.86 2.03
CA ARG A 164 9.71 -15.00 2.20
C ARG A 164 10.51 -13.96 1.39
N LYS A 165 9.83 -13.05 0.69
CA LYS A 165 10.43 -12.03 -0.18
C LYS A 165 10.15 -10.65 0.40
N PRO A 166 10.93 -10.18 1.40
CA PRO A 166 10.61 -8.96 2.15
C PRO A 166 10.41 -7.74 1.25
N ALA A 167 11.23 -7.60 0.20
CA ALA A 167 11.17 -6.49 -0.76
C ALA A 167 9.80 -6.33 -1.46
N THR A 168 9.10 -7.43 -1.76
CA THR A 168 7.83 -7.39 -2.49
C THR A 168 6.62 -7.78 -1.63
N SER A 169 6.85 -8.09 -0.36
CA SER A 169 5.83 -8.61 0.56
C SER A 169 4.82 -7.57 1.03
N TYR A 170 5.13 -6.27 0.92
CA TYR A 170 4.26 -5.18 1.38
C TYR A 170 3.73 -4.36 0.21
N VAL A 171 2.48 -3.94 0.32
CA VAL A 171 1.84 -2.94 -0.56
C VAL A 171 1.56 -1.71 0.29
N ARG A 172 2.02 -0.56 -0.20
CA ARG A 172 1.77 0.75 0.42
C ARG A 172 0.71 1.48 -0.41
N THR A 173 -0.32 1.99 0.26
CA THR A 173 -1.37 2.79 -0.36
C THR A 173 -1.45 4.12 0.36
N THR A 174 -1.09 5.19 -0.32
CA THR A 174 -1.16 6.56 0.21
C THR A 174 -2.58 7.09 0.08
N ILE A 175 -3.12 7.64 1.16
CA ILE A 175 -4.43 8.29 1.20
C ILE A 175 -4.22 9.73 1.64
N ASN A 176 -4.32 10.64 0.68
CA ASN A 176 -4.31 12.08 0.89
C ASN A 176 -5.72 12.63 0.63
N LYS A 177 -6.63 12.44 1.60
CA LYS A 177 -8.03 12.89 1.53
C LYS A 177 -8.40 13.61 2.82
N ASN A 178 -9.61 14.16 2.88
CA ASN A 178 -10.15 14.69 4.13
C ASN A 178 -10.20 13.61 5.24
N ALA A 179 -10.27 14.03 6.51
CA ALA A 179 -10.15 13.11 7.64
C ALA A 179 -11.27 12.05 7.65
N ARG A 180 -12.52 12.45 7.38
CA ARG A 180 -13.67 11.54 7.37
C ARG A 180 -13.55 10.48 6.28
N ALA A 181 -13.21 10.88 5.06
CA ALA A 181 -13.01 9.95 3.94
C ALA A 181 -11.81 9.04 4.20
N THR A 182 -10.70 9.55 4.72
CA THR A 182 -9.52 8.74 5.05
C THR A 182 -9.85 7.63 6.03
N LEU A 183 -10.49 7.95 7.16
CA LEU A 183 -10.88 6.96 8.16
C LEU A 183 -11.93 5.98 7.61
N SER A 184 -12.84 6.44 6.75
CA SER A 184 -13.82 5.60 6.07
C SER A 184 -13.14 4.62 5.10
N SER A 185 -12.20 5.08 4.27
CA SER A 185 -11.44 4.24 3.34
C SER A 185 -10.68 3.14 4.07
N ILE A 186 -9.98 3.48 5.17
CA ILE A 186 -9.28 2.50 6.01
C ILE A 186 -10.25 1.46 6.59
N ARG A 187 -11.41 1.92 7.08
CA ARG A 187 -12.45 1.02 7.61
C ARG A 187 -12.95 0.05 6.54
N HIS A 188 -13.19 0.53 5.32
CA HIS A 188 -13.67 -0.28 4.21
C HIS A 188 -12.62 -1.29 3.74
N MET A 189 -11.36 -0.87 3.55
CA MET A 189 -10.27 -1.77 3.18
C MET A 189 -10.14 -2.97 4.13
N ILE A 190 -10.33 -2.76 5.44
CA ILE A 190 -10.21 -3.83 6.42
C ILE A 190 -11.49 -4.68 6.51
N ARG A 191 -12.66 -4.02 6.59
CA ARG A 191 -13.95 -4.69 6.84
C ARG A 191 -14.50 -5.39 5.61
N LYS A 192 -14.53 -4.72 4.45
CA LYS A 192 -15.15 -5.27 3.22
C LYS A 192 -14.31 -6.41 2.65
N ASN A 193 -12.99 -6.28 2.67
CA ASN A 193 -12.07 -7.34 2.20
C ASN A 193 -11.89 -8.48 3.23
N LYS A 194 -12.55 -8.41 4.41
CA LYS A 194 -12.39 -9.37 5.51
C LYS A 194 -10.92 -9.70 5.83
N TYR A 195 -10.05 -8.70 5.74
CA TYR A 195 -8.59 -8.94 5.76
C TYR A 195 -8.10 -9.28 7.18
N ARG A 196 -8.26 -8.33 8.12
CA ARG A 196 -8.00 -8.48 9.56
C ARG A 196 -8.96 -7.59 10.37
N PRO A 197 -10.24 -8.00 10.54
CA PRO A 197 -11.26 -7.17 11.16
C PRO A 197 -10.95 -6.82 12.62
N ASP A 198 -10.12 -7.63 13.28
CA ASP A 198 -9.65 -7.46 14.65
C ASP A 198 -8.78 -6.20 14.84
N LEU A 199 -8.07 -5.75 13.79
CA LEU A 199 -7.21 -4.56 13.82
C LEU A 199 -7.91 -3.28 13.38
N ARG A 200 -9.13 -3.37 12.84
CA ARG A 200 -9.87 -2.25 12.24
C ARG A 200 -9.87 -0.99 13.11
N MET A 201 -10.24 -1.14 14.38
CA MET A 201 -10.34 0.00 15.29
C MET A 201 -8.99 0.52 15.77
N ALA A 202 -7.96 -0.32 15.81
CA ALA A 202 -6.60 0.12 16.11
C ALA A 202 -6.03 0.95 14.94
N ALA A 203 -6.27 0.51 13.70
CA ALA A 203 -5.84 1.21 12.50
C ALA A 203 -6.51 2.58 12.36
N ILE A 204 -7.83 2.65 12.58
CA ILE A 204 -8.59 3.92 12.56
C ILE A 204 -8.06 4.90 13.61
N ARG A 205 -7.81 4.42 14.86
CA ARG A 205 -7.27 5.27 15.92
C ARG A 205 -5.88 5.79 15.58
N ARG A 206 -5.00 4.94 15.08
CA ARG A 206 -3.65 5.34 14.66
C ARG A 206 -3.69 6.36 13.52
N ALA A 207 -4.53 6.14 12.51
CA ALA A 207 -4.73 7.10 11.41
C ALA A 207 -5.25 8.45 11.92
N SER A 208 -6.20 8.44 12.86
CA SER A 208 -6.72 9.68 13.46
C SER A 208 -5.65 10.44 14.26
N ALA A 209 -4.75 9.72 14.94
CA ALA A 209 -3.64 10.32 15.66
C ALA A 209 -2.63 10.97 14.70
N ILE A 210 -2.31 10.31 13.59
CA ILE A 210 -1.44 10.86 12.52
C ILE A 210 -2.07 12.11 11.89
N LEU A 211 -3.35 12.04 11.51
CA LEU A 211 -4.06 13.20 10.95
C LEU A 211 -4.14 14.36 11.94
N ARG A 212 -4.17 14.07 13.26
CA ARG A 212 -4.12 15.10 14.29
C ARG A 212 -2.71 15.68 14.45
N SER A 213 -1.66 14.88 14.35
CA SER A 213 -0.27 15.36 14.45
C SER A 213 0.17 16.18 13.24
N GLN A 214 -0.45 15.96 12.09
CA GLN A 214 -0.20 16.74 10.86
C GLN A 214 -0.87 18.12 10.85
N LYS A 215 -1.83 18.37 11.76
CA LYS A 215 -2.45 19.70 11.85
C LYS A 215 -1.49 20.69 12.49
N PRO A 216 -1.50 21.95 12.05
CA PRO A 216 -0.64 22.98 12.65
C PRO A 216 -0.92 23.09 14.15
N VAL A 217 0.15 23.12 14.94
CA VAL A 217 0.04 23.26 16.39
C VAL A 217 -0.41 24.69 16.69
N MET A 218 -1.65 24.84 17.17
CA MET A 218 -2.12 26.12 17.68
C MET A 218 -1.39 26.40 19.00
N VAL A 219 -0.42 27.31 18.96
CA VAL A 219 0.24 27.81 20.18
C VAL A 219 -0.80 28.61 20.95
N LYS A 220 -1.37 28.00 22.00
CA LYS A 220 -2.26 28.72 22.92
C LYS A 220 -1.43 29.77 23.65
N ARG A 221 -1.49 31.02 23.22
CA ARG A 221 -0.93 32.15 23.97
C ARG A 221 -1.60 32.16 25.35
N LYS A 222 -0.79 32.16 26.42
CA LYS A 222 -1.27 32.31 27.79
C LYS A 222 -1.97 33.66 27.87
N ARG A 223 -3.30 33.64 28.08
CA ARG A 223 -4.10 34.86 28.19
C ARG A 223 -3.65 35.57 29.47
N THR A 224 -2.84 36.62 29.33
CA THR A 224 -2.46 37.47 30.46
C THR A 224 -3.74 38.17 30.94
N ARG A 225 -3.98 38.15 32.25
CA ARG A 225 -5.07 38.93 32.84
C ARG A 225 -4.72 40.42 32.64
N PRO A 226 -5.65 41.26 32.15
CA PRO A 226 -5.40 42.69 32.13
C PRO A 226 -5.12 43.16 33.56
N THR A 227 -4.02 43.88 33.74
CA THR A 227 -3.69 44.51 35.02
C THR A 227 -4.74 45.57 35.31
N LYS A 228 -5.36 45.49 36.49
CA LYS A 228 -6.33 46.47 36.96
C LYS A 228 -5.57 47.79 37.14
N SER A 229 -5.92 48.81 36.35
CA SER A 229 -5.39 50.16 36.53
C SER A 229 -5.82 50.64 37.92
N ALA A 230 -4.84 51.09 38.72
CA ALA A 230 -5.04 51.67 40.03
C ALA A 230 -5.58 53.10 39.93
#